data_AF-A0A6J8AJH1-F1
#
_entry.id   AF-A0A6J8AJH1-F1
#
_cell.length_a   1.000
_cell.length_b   1.000
_cell.length_c   1.000
_cell.angle_alpha   90.00
_cell.angle_beta   90.00
_cell.angle_gamma   90.00
#
_symmetry.space_group_name_H-M   'P 1'
#
loop_
_entity.id
_entity.type
_entity.pdbx_description
1 polymer ?
#
loop_
_entity_poly.entity_id
_entity_poly.type
_entity_poly.pdbx_seq_one_letter_code
_entity_poly.pdbx_strand_id
1 'polypeptide(L)'
;MQKEHRDALQRNYVKLVKETPVDLVVGHLYQTGILTDELREEILQNPNTYSKTRQLIFTIQRRGPHAFDGFCTALIDEGKSALVHHLKASMTEKSEVSKDRAMLPIGDDIFVVVSEWCDKVLVHIRKYEKNSAAIYVPTKKGVALTLNQWQLLEMYVNEIEDAIGQMIDDVSEGPEMTFHLGKGVYITVNKFIQQLMSDNVG
;
A
#
# COMPACT_ATOMS: atom_id res chain seq x y z
N MET A 1 4.66 -8.79 16.93
CA MET A 1 5.34 -9.34 15.74
C MET A 1 6.75 -8.76 15.62
N GLN A 2 7.75 -9.55 15.18
CA GLN A 2 9.15 -9.11 15.04
C GLN A 2 9.40 -8.37 13.72
N LYS A 3 10.54 -7.68 13.61
CA LYS A 3 10.89 -6.90 12.41
C LYS A 3 11.08 -7.82 11.20
N GLU A 4 11.76 -8.95 11.36
CA GLU A 4 11.99 -9.89 10.26
C GLU A 4 10.67 -10.45 9.70
N HIS A 5 9.68 -10.68 10.57
CA HIS A 5 8.35 -11.14 10.16
C HIS A 5 7.63 -10.10 9.30
N ARG A 6 7.71 -8.81 9.69
CA ARG A 6 7.13 -7.72 8.91
C ARG A 6 7.82 -7.56 7.57
N ASP A 7 9.15 -7.58 7.57
CA ASP A 7 9.95 -7.44 6.35
C ASP A 7 9.68 -8.59 5.38
N ALA A 8 9.49 -9.82 5.86
CA ALA A 8 9.11 -10.97 5.03
C ALA A 8 7.71 -10.84 4.42
N LEU A 9 6.70 -10.42 5.19
CA LEU A 9 5.35 -10.14 4.67
C LEU A 9 5.37 -9.02 3.62
N GLN A 10 6.22 -8.02 3.85
CA GLN A 10 6.41 -6.87 2.96
C GLN A 10 7.07 -7.25 1.64
N ARG A 11 8.20 -7.96 1.66
CA ARG A 11 8.90 -8.38 0.43
C ARG A 11 8.06 -9.30 -0.45
N ASN A 12 7.24 -10.15 0.18
CA ASN A 12 6.40 -11.11 -0.52
C ASN A 12 4.98 -10.59 -0.76
N TYR A 13 4.71 -9.31 -0.52
CA TYR A 13 3.36 -8.74 -0.51
C TYR A 13 2.56 -9.06 -1.77
N VAL A 14 3.14 -8.82 -2.96
CA VAL A 14 2.47 -9.07 -4.24
C VAL A 14 2.07 -10.54 -4.40
N LYS A 15 2.94 -11.46 -3.96
CA LYS A 15 2.68 -12.90 -4.03
C LYS A 15 1.59 -13.31 -3.04
N LEU A 16 1.65 -12.80 -1.81
CA LEU A 16 0.64 -13.03 -0.79
C LEU A 16 -0.74 -12.59 -1.28
N VAL A 17 -0.86 -11.38 -1.82
CA VAL A 17 -2.16 -10.84 -2.26
C VAL A 17 -2.79 -11.68 -3.39
N LYS A 18 -1.97 -12.34 -4.22
CA LYS A 18 -2.45 -13.18 -5.33
C LYS A 18 -2.75 -14.62 -4.93
N GLU A 19 -1.99 -15.19 -3.99
CA GLU A 19 -2.00 -16.63 -3.73
C GLU A 19 -2.69 -17.03 -2.40
N THR A 20 -3.02 -16.05 -1.54
CA THR A 20 -3.65 -16.32 -0.22
C THR A 20 -5.14 -16.63 -0.38
N PRO A 21 -5.63 -17.80 0.10
CA PRO A 21 -7.05 -18.08 0.21
C PRO A 21 -7.63 -17.34 1.43
N VAL A 22 -7.87 -16.04 1.25
CA VAL A 22 -8.13 -15.10 2.36
C VAL A 22 -9.32 -15.48 3.24
N ASP A 23 -10.44 -15.91 2.65
CA ASP A 23 -11.65 -16.22 3.43
C ASP A 23 -11.42 -17.37 4.42
N LEU A 24 -10.67 -18.39 4.00
CA LEU A 24 -10.33 -19.56 4.83
C LEU A 24 -9.29 -19.21 5.90
N VAL A 25 -8.24 -18.49 5.50
CA VAL A 25 -7.19 -18.03 6.42
C VAL A 25 -7.75 -17.11 7.51
N VAL A 26 -8.66 -16.20 7.15
CA VAL A 26 -9.35 -15.33 8.10
C VAL A 26 -10.18 -16.14 9.10
N GLY A 27 -10.90 -17.18 8.63
CA GLY A 27 -11.63 -18.10 9.48
C GLY A 27 -10.73 -18.81 10.50
N HIS A 28 -9.60 -19.35 10.06
CA HIS A 28 -8.64 -20.02 10.94
C HIS A 28 -8.02 -19.04 11.96
N LEU A 29 -7.67 -17.82 11.54
CA LEU A 29 -7.10 -16.81 12.44
C LEU A 29 -8.10 -16.29 13.47
N TYR A 30 -9.40 -16.29 13.15
CA TYR A 30 -10.45 -16.02 14.12
C TYR A 30 -10.59 -17.16 15.13
N GLN A 31 -10.65 -18.41 14.67
CA GLN A 31 -10.76 -19.59 15.53
C GLN A 31 -9.58 -19.72 16.51
N THR A 32 -8.38 -19.32 16.09
CA THR A 32 -7.17 -19.32 16.92
C THR A 32 -7.03 -18.08 17.82
N GLY A 33 -8.00 -17.15 17.78
CA GLY A 33 -8.02 -15.95 18.62
C GLY A 33 -7.02 -14.86 18.23
N ILE A 34 -6.43 -14.95 17.02
CA ILE A 34 -5.51 -13.93 16.50
C ILE A 34 -6.27 -12.73 15.94
N LEU A 35 -7.44 -13.00 15.34
CA LEU A 35 -8.41 -11.99 14.92
C LEU A 35 -9.63 -12.03 15.85
N THR A 36 -10.17 -10.86 16.15
CA THR A 36 -11.48 -10.72 16.80
C THR A 36 -12.58 -10.84 15.76
N ASP A 37 -13.82 -11.02 16.23
CA ASP A 37 -15.00 -11.15 15.36
C ASP A 37 -15.18 -9.89 14.50
N GLU A 38 -14.97 -8.71 15.10
CA GLU A 38 -15.10 -7.42 14.42
C GLU A 38 -14.08 -7.28 13.28
N LEU A 39 -12.83 -7.68 13.50
CA LEU A 39 -11.78 -7.61 12.48
C LEU A 39 -11.99 -8.62 11.36
N ARG A 40 -12.52 -9.79 11.71
CA ARG A 40 -12.91 -10.81 10.73
C ARG A 40 -13.96 -10.22 9.78
N GLU A 41 -15.00 -9.63 10.34
CA GLU A 41 -16.07 -9.01 9.56
C GLU A 41 -15.55 -7.85 8.72
N GLU A 42 -14.75 -6.95 9.30
CA GLU A 42 -14.14 -5.82 8.59
C GLU A 42 -13.32 -6.30 7.37
N ILE A 43 -12.51 -7.35 7.54
CA ILE A 43 -11.75 -7.93 6.43
C ILE A 43 -12.71 -8.50 5.37
N LEU A 44 -13.69 -9.32 5.77
CA LEU A 44 -14.57 -10.03 4.84
C LEU A 44 -15.57 -9.13 4.09
N GLN A 45 -15.90 -7.95 4.64
CA GLN A 45 -16.74 -6.95 3.99
C GLN A 45 -16.06 -6.27 2.79
N ASN A 46 -14.74 -6.45 2.62
CA ASN A 46 -14.05 -5.89 1.46
C ASN A 46 -14.55 -6.53 0.15
N PRO A 47 -14.69 -5.74 -0.92
CA PRO A 47 -15.43 -6.13 -2.13
C PRO A 47 -14.77 -7.25 -2.93
N ASN A 48 -13.45 -7.42 -2.82
CA ASN A 48 -12.70 -8.40 -3.60
C ASN A 48 -11.55 -9.01 -2.80
N THR A 49 -11.08 -10.18 -3.25
CA THR A 49 -9.99 -10.95 -2.63
C THR A 49 -8.71 -10.14 -2.47
N TYR A 50 -8.43 -9.24 -3.41
CA TYR A 50 -7.26 -8.36 -3.35
C TYR A 50 -7.36 -7.45 -2.12
N SER A 51 -8.43 -6.64 -2.01
CA SER A 51 -8.66 -5.75 -0.86
C SER A 51 -8.75 -6.50 0.47
N LYS A 52 -9.44 -7.65 0.51
CA LYS A 52 -9.49 -8.53 1.69
C LYS A 52 -8.09 -8.93 2.15
N THR A 53 -7.26 -9.43 1.23
CA THR A 53 -5.92 -9.92 1.57
C THR A 53 -5.01 -8.79 2.03
N ARG A 54 -5.15 -7.61 1.44
CA ARG A 54 -4.42 -6.42 1.85
C ARG A 54 -4.78 -5.99 3.27
N GLN A 55 -6.08 -5.95 3.59
CA GLN A 55 -6.54 -5.62 4.93
C GLN A 55 -6.14 -6.67 5.95
N LEU A 56 -6.16 -7.95 5.58
CA LEU A 56 -5.62 -9.03 6.40
C LEU A 56 -4.14 -8.82 6.71
N ILE A 57 -3.30 -8.61 5.69
CA ILE A 57 -1.84 -8.43 5.87
C ILE A 57 -1.56 -7.19 6.74
N PHE A 58 -2.26 -6.08 6.48
CA PHE A 58 -2.13 -4.87 7.28
C PHE A 58 -2.52 -5.11 8.74
N THR A 59 -3.62 -5.83 8.97
CA THR A 59 -4.11 -6.17 10.30
C THR A 59 -3.13 -7.05 11.06
N ILE A 60 -2.65 -8.15 10.47
CA ILE A 60 -1.74 -9.09 11.16
C ILE A 60 -0.41 -8.43 11.54
N GLN A 61 0.13 -7.51 10.73
CA GLN A 61 1.39 -6.83 11.02
C GLN A 61 1.36 -6.00 12.32
N ARG A 62 0.17 -5.59 12.72
CA ARG A 62 -0.10 -4.80 13.94
C ARG A 62 -0.47 -5.67 15.14
N ARG A 63 -0.61 -6.98 14.97
CA ARG A 63 -0.94 -7.93 16.05
C ARG A 63 0.30 -8.38 16.82
N GLY A 64 0.03 -9.12 17.88
CA GLY A 64 1.00 -9.65 18.83
C GLY A 64 2.10 -10.53 18.20
N PRO A 65 3.04 -11.04 19.00
CA PRO A 65 4.15 -11.87 18.51
C PRO A 65 3.70 -13.11 17.74
N HIS A 66 2.59 -13.74 18.13
CA HIS A 66 2.09 -15.00 17.57
C HIS A 66 1.31 -14.87 16.25
N ALA A 67 1.00 -13.66 15.80
CA ALA A 67 0.17 -13.45 14.61
C ALA A 67 0.87 -13.91 13.32
N PHE A 68 2.20 -13.84 13.25
CA PHE A 68 2.94 -14.33 12.10
C PHE A 68 2.88 -15.85 12.03
N ASP A 69 3.17 -16.52 13.16
CA ASP A 69 3.19 -17.98 13.23
C ASP A 69 1.80 -18.55 12.95
N GLY A 70 0.75 -17.99 13.55
CA GLY A 70 -0.62 -18.42 13.28
C GLY A 70 -1.06 -18.16 11.83
N PHE A 71 -0.57 -17.10 11.19
CA PHE A 71 -0.79 -16.88 9.76
C PHE A 71 -0.06 -17.92 8.91
N CYS A 72 1.18 -18.28 9.26
CA CYS A 72 1.88 -19.37 8.60
C CYS A 72 1.19 -20.73 8.79
N THR A 73 0.69 -21.03 9.99
CA THR A 73 -0.07 -22.26 10.26
C THR A 73 -1.34 -22.29 9.43
N ALA A 74 -2.12 -21.20 9.42
CA ALA A 74 -3.31 -21.10 8.58
C ALA A 74 -2.98 -21.34 7.10
N LEU A 75 -1.90 -20.75 6.57
CA LEU A 75 -1.48 -20.99 5.19
C LEU A 75 -1.07 -22.44 4.93
N ILE A 76 -0.42 -23.12 5.87
CA ILE A 76 -0.04 -24.53 5.75
C ILE A 76 -1.29 -25.42 5.71
N ASP A 77 -2.23 -25.18 6.61
CA ASP A 77 -3.46 -25.95 6.72
C ASP A 77 -4.33 -25.80 5.45
N GLU A 78 -4.28 -24.62 4.82
CA GLU A 78 -4.91 -24.34 3.53
C GLU A 78 -4.07 -24.79 2.31
N GLY A 79 -3.03 -25.61 2.52
CA GLY A 79 -2.21 -26.20 1.45
C GLY A 79 -1.22 -25.24 0.77
N LYS A 80 -0.96 -24.06 1.34
CA LYS A 80 0.00 -23.06 0.85
C LYS A 80 1.37 -23.18 1.50
N SER A 81 1.83 -24.40 1.79
CA SER A 81 3.13 -24.67 2.41
C SER A 81 4.32 -24.11 1.62
N ALA A 82 4.23 -24.10 0.27
CA ALA A 82 5.25 -23.52 -0.60
C ALA A 82 5.37 -21.98 -0.41
N LEU A 83 4.24 -21.30 -0.18
CA LEU A 83 4.21 -19.86 0.08
C LEU A 83 4.88 -19.56 1.43
N VAL A 84 4.61 -20.39 2.45
CA VAL A 84 5.24 -20.26 3.78
C VAL A 84 6.73 -20.54 3.74
N HIS A 85 7.17 -21.56 2.98
CA HIS A 85 8.59 -21.82 2.78
C HIS A 85 9.30 -20.63 2.13
N HIS A 86 8.68 -20.01 1.11
CA HIS A 86 9.22 -18.83 0.46
C HIS A 86 9.28 -17.61 1.40
N LEU A 87 8.21 -17.38 2.18
CA LEU A 87 8.18 -16.36 3.23
C LEU A 87 9.33 -16.52 4.22
N LYS A 88 9.53 -17.73 4.76
CA LYS A 88 10.59 -18.02 5.72
C LYS A 88 11.98 -17.95 5.11
N ALA A 89 12.16 -18.47 3.89
CA ALA A 89 13.44 -18.37 3.17
C ALA A 89 13.86 -16.91 2.94
N SER A 90 12.90 -16.04 2.63
CA SER A 90 13.15 -14.61 2.48
C SER A 90 13.58 -13.92 3.78
N MET A 91 13.33 -14.49 4.96
CA MET A 91 13.83 -13.96 6.23
C MET A 91 15.34 -14.18 6.39
N THR A 92 15.88 -15.22 5.75
CA THR A 92 17.30 -15.62 5.80
C THR A 92 18.13 -15.08 4.65
N GLU A 93 17.53 -14.73 3.52
CA GLU A 93 18.24 -14.28 2.33
C GLU A 93 18.36 -12.74 2.26
N LYS A 94 19.57 -12.25 1.97
CA LYS A 94 19.80 -10.90 1.43
C LYS A 94 19.63 -10.98 -0.09
N SER A 95 18.57 -10.41 -0.63
CA SER A 95 18.28 -10.46 -2.06
C SER A 95 19.01 -9.35 -2.83
N GLU A 96 19.74 -9.71 -3.89
CA GLU A 96 20.05 -8.78 -4.99
C GLU A 96 18.82 -8.65 -5.89
N VAL A 97 18.14 -7.49 -5.86
CA VAL A 97 16.91 -7.26 -6.64
C VAL A 97 17.24 -6.62 -7.99
N SER A 98 16.56 -7.09 -9.04
CA SER A 98 16.64 -6.54 -10.40
C SER A 98 16.22 -5.06 -10.44
N LYS A 99 16.97 -4.25 -11.19
CA LYS A 99 16.80 -2.79 -11.29
C LYS A 99 15.66 -2.36 -12.24
N ASP A 100 14.77 -3.25 -12.63
CA ASP A 100 13.67 -2.93 -13.53
C ASP A 100 12.57 -2.20 -12.75
N ARG A 101 12.79 -0.89 -12.61
CA ARG A 101 11.86 0.05 -11.99
C ARG A 101 10.79 0.37 -13.02
N ALA A 102 9.59 -0.18 -12.84
CA ALA A 102 8.43 0.32 -13.57
C ALA A 102 8.29 1.82 -13.28
N MET A 103 8.30 2.65 -14.33
CA MET A 103 7.99 4.08 -14.25
C MET A 103 6.58 4.28 -14.80
N LEU A 104 5.61 4.47 -13.91
CA LEU A 104 4.20 4.61 -14.28
C LEU A 104 3.83 6.10 -14.29
N PRO A 105 3.59 6.72 -15.45
CA PRO A 105 3.24 8.15 -15.52
C PRO A 105 1.82 8.39 -14.97
N ILE A 106 1.66 9.48 -14.21
CA ILE A 106 0.35 9.92 -13.68
C ILE A 106 -0.01 11.38 -14.05
N GLY A 107 0.80 12.03 -14.90
CA GLY A 107 0.58 13.40 -15.40
C GLY A 107 1.65 14.40 -14.95
N ASP A 108 1.83 15.51 -15.66
CA ASP A 108 2.75 16.62 -15.32
C ASP A 108 4.21 16.23 -14.97
N ASP A 109 4.75 15.26 -15.71
CA ASP A 109 6.05 14.61 -15.46
C ASP A 109 6.15 14.00 -14.05
N ILE A 110 5.02 13.64 -13.44
CA ILE A 110 4.94 12.88 -12.19
C ILE A 110 4.83 11.40 -12.51
N PHE A 111 5.65 10.61 -11.82
CA PHE A 111 5.73 9.17 -12.00
C PHE A 111 5.60 8.45 -10.66
N VAL A 112 4.94 7.29 -10.68
CA VAL A 112 5.01 6.28 -9.64
C VAL A 112 6.16 5.33 -9.97
N VAL A 113 7.12 5.21 -9.06
CA VAL A 113 8.34 4.39 -9.24
C VAL A 113 8.60 3.56 -8.00
N VAL A 114 8.74 2.24 -8.15
CA VAL A 114 9.18 1.36 -7.06
C VAL A 114 10.70 1.29 -7.08
N SER A 115 11.34 1.50 -5.93
CA SER A 115 12.79 1.40 -5.79
C SER A 115 13.18 0.73 -4.47
N GLU A 116 14.43 0.28 -4.40
CA GLU A 116 15.03 -0.24 -3.17
C GLU A 116 16.12 0.72 -2.68
N TRP A 117 16.09 1.03 -1.38
CA TRP A 117 17.09 1.84 -0.70
C TRP A 117 17.39 1.29 0.70
N CYS A 118 18.64 0.88 0.94
CA CYS A 118 19.06 0.26 2.20
C CYS A 118 18.14 -0.89 2.64
N ASP A 119 17.91 -1.87 1.75
CA ASP A 119 17.03 -3.03 1.96
C ASP A 119 15.55 -2.69 2.25
N LYS A 120 15.12 -1.47 1.91
CA LYS A 120 13.74 -1.02 2.04
C LYS A 120 13.15 -0.73 0.67
N VAL A 121 11.97 -1.31 0.43
CA VAL A 121 11.15 -0.98 -0.73
C VAL A 121 10.47 0.37 -0.48
N LEU A 122 10.65 1.29 -1.43
CA LEU A 122 10.04 2.61 -1.46
C LEU A 122 9.19 2.76 -2.71
N VAL A 123 7.98 3.29 -2.55
CA VAL A 123 7.12 3.73 -3.65
C VAL A 123 7.23 5.24 -3.75
N HIS A 124 7.87 5.72 -4.81
CA HIS A 124 8.02 7.15 -5.07
C HIS A 124 6.85 7.65 -5.91
N ILE A 125 6.18 8.69 -5.46
CA ILE A 125 5.25 9.50 -6.26
C ILE A 125 5.93 10.86 -6.43
N ARG A 126 6.56 11.09 -7.58
CA ARG A 126 7.57 12.15 -7.71
C ARG A 126 7.58 12.80 -9.09
N LYS A 127 7.80 14.11 -9.11
CA LYS A 127 8.04 14.87 -10.33
C LYS A 127 9.46 14.65 -10.83
N TYR A 128 9.60 14.40 -12.12
CA TYR A 128 10.86 14.26 -12.83
C TYR A 128 11.07 15.47 -13.76
N GLU A 129 12.32 15.78 -14.04
CA GLU A 129 12.70 16.82 -14.99
C GLU A 129 13.75 16.25 -15.94
N LYS A 130 13.78 16.75 -17.18
CA LYS A 130 14.83 16.38 -18.12
C LYS A 130 16.11 17.12 -17.76
N ASN A 131 17.21 16.39 -17.65
CA ASN A 131 18.53 17.00 -17.55
C ASN A 131 19.00 17.55 -18.92
N SER A 132 20.20 18.11 -18.96
CA SER A 132 20.83 18.62 -20.20
C SER A 132 20.99 17.57 -21.31
N ALA A 133 20.94 16.28 -20.98
CA ALA A 133 20.96 15.17 -21.93
C ALA A 133 19.55 14.65 -22.31
N ALA A 134 18.49 15.40 -21.97
CA ALA A 134 17.09 15.03 -22.17
C ALA A 134 16.62 13.75 -21.43
N ILE A 135 17.37 13.32 -20.41
CA ILE A 135 17.04 12.15 -19.58
C ILE A 135 16.21 12.61 -18.38
N TYR A 136 15.10 11.93 -18.11
CA TYR A 136 14.29 12.18 -16.92
C TYR A 136 15.04 11.80 -15.64
N VAL A 137 15.19 12.76 -14.73
CA VAL A 137 15.80 12.58 -13.41
C VAL A 137 14.81 13.00 -12.31
N PRO A 138 14.79 12.32 -11.15
CA PRO A 138 13.86 12.64 -10.07
C PRO A 138 14.22 13.98 -9.42
N THR A 139 13.23 14.83 -9.17
CA THR A 139 13.41 16.10 -8.45
C THR A 139 13.20 15.93 -6.95
N LYS A 140 13.38 17.00 -6.15
CA LYS A 140 12.97 17.01 -4.73
C LYS A 140 11.45 17.11 -4.54
N LYS A 141 10.66 17.44 -5.58
CA LYS A 141 9.20 17.58 -5.51
C LYS A 141 8.49 16.23 -5.58
N GLY A 142 7.81 15.86 -4.49
CA GLY A 142 7.07 14.60 -4.36
C GLY A 142 7.43 13.84 -3.09
N VAL A 143 6.88 12.64 -2.94
CA VAL A 143 6.98 11.83 -1.72
C VAL A 143 7.61 10.47 -2.01
N ALA A 144 8.35 9.94 -1.02
CA ALA A 144 8.81 8.56 -1.01
C ALA A 144 8.08 7.84 0.11
N LEU A 145 7.17 6.93 -0.25
CA LEU A 145 6.38 6.16 0.69
C LEU A 145 7.11 4.86 1.00
N THR A 146 7.28 4.56 2.27
CA THR A 146 7.59 3.18 2.70
C THR A 146 6.43 2.26 2.36
N LEU A 147 6.65 0.94 2.27
CA LEU A 147 5.57 0.00 1.99
C LEU A 147 4.42 0.09 2.99
N ASN A 148 4.68 0.36 4.28
CA ASN A 148 3.62 0.61 5.26
C ASN A 148 2.79 1.87 4.94
N GLN A 149 3.45 2.95 4.50
CA GLN A 149 2.75 4.18 4.08
C GLN A 149 1.95 3.95 2.80
N TRP A 150 2.47 3.15 1.87
CA TRP A 150 1.75 2.73 0.67
C TRP A 150 0.50 1.91 1.02
N GLN A 151 0.64 0.92 1.91
CA GLN A 151 -0.50 0.12 2.38
C GLN A 151 -1.56 0.98 3.07
N LEU A 152 -1.16 1.98 3.86
CA LEU A 152 -2.08 2.94 4.46
C LEU A 152 -2.81 3.78 3.41
N LEU A 153 -2.10 4.30 2.41
CA LEU A 153 -2.72 5.03 1.31
C LEU A 153 -3.76 4.17 0.60
N GLU A 154 -3.40 2.94 0.26
CA GLU A 154 -4.30 2.00 -0.38
C GLU A 154 -5.46 1.54 0.54
N MET A 155 -5.36 1.73 1.86
CA MET A 155 -6.46 1.50 2.81
C MET A 155 -7.44 2.67 2.84
N TYR A 156 -6.95 3.90 2.60
CA TYR A 156 -7.77 5.11 2.56
C TYR A 156 -8.40 5.40 1.19
N VAL A 157 -8.29 4.49 0.22
CA VAL A 157 -8.79 4.75 -1.14
C VAL A 157 -10.29 5.01 -1.14
N ASN A 158 -11.08 4.25 -0.40
CA ASN A 158 -12.53 4.43 -0.36
C ASN A 158 -12.89 5.78 0.31
N GLU A 159 -12.24 6.12 1.42
CA GLU A 159 -12.44 7.40 2.09
C GLU A 159 -11.99 8.58 1.22
N ILE A 160 -10.96 8.41 0.40
CA ILE A 160 -10.53 9.37 -0.61
C ILE A 160 -11.58 9.49 -1.72
N GLU A 161 -12.16 8.38 -2.19
CA GLU A 161 -13.22 8.38 -3.20
C GLU A 161 -14.50 9.05 -2.68
N ASP A 162 -14.92 8.76 -1.45
CA ASP A 162 -16.05 9.42 -0.79
C ASP A 162 -15.80 10.92 -0.63
N ALA A 163 -14.59 11.29 -0.21
CA ALA A 163 -14.14 12.67 -0.12
C ALA A 163 -14.19 13.40 -1.47
N ILE A 164 -13.75 12.74 -2.54
CA ILE A 164 -13.84 13.27 -3.91
C ILE A 164 -15.30 13.46 -4.32
N GLY A 165 -16.17 12.47 -4.06
CA GLY A 165 -17.60 12.55 -4.36
C GLY A 165 -18.25 13.76 -3.71
N GLN A 166 -18.01 13.96 -2.40
CA GLN A 166 -18.51 15.13 -1.66
C GLN A 166 -18.03 16.45 -2.30
N MET A 167 -16.77 16.54 -2.74
CA MET A 167 -16.24 17.75 -3.38
C MET A 167 -16.80 18.02 -4.79
N ILE A 168 -17.17 16.98 -5.53
CA ILE A 168 -17.79 17.10 -6.86
C ILE A 168 -19.25 17.56 -6.72
N ASP A 169 -19.97 17.00 -5.76
CA ASP A 169 -21.38 17.30 -5.51
C ASP A 169 -21.57 18.67 -4.82
N ASP A 170 -20.62 19.10 -3.98
CA ASP A 170 -20.59 20.45 -3.42
C ASP A 170 -20.03 21.47 -4.44
N VAL A 171 -20.93 22.23 -5.06
CA VAL A 171 -20.60 23.38 -5.92
C VAL A 171 -19.92 24.53 -5.13
N SER A 172 -19.95 24.48 -3.79
CA SER A 172 -19.30 25.43 -2.89
C SER A 172 -17.93 24.93 -2.40
N GLU A 173 -17.06 25.83 -1.95
CA GLU A 173 -15.73 25.57 -1.38
C GLU A 173 -15.77 24.49 -0.28
N GLY A 174 -15.57 23.22 -0.66
CA GLY A 174 -15.50 22.10 0.27
C GLY A 174 -14.22 22.15 1.10
N PRO A 175 -14.23 21.66 2.35
CA PRO A 175 -13.07 21.72 3.25
C PRO A 175 -11.89 20.90 2.71
N GLU A 176 -10.67 21.42 2.90
CA GLU A 176 -9.43 20.69 2.62
C GLU A 176 -9.37 19.43 3.51
N MET A 177 -9.38 18.25 2.89
CA MET A 177 -9.30 16.99 3.61
C MET A 177 -7.87 16.49 3.62
N THR A 178 -7.34 16.22 4.82
CA THR A 178 -5.96 15.78 5.02
C THR A 178 -5.90 14.44 5.75
N PHE A 179 -5.25 13.45 5.13
CA PHE A 179 -5.06 12.10 5.65
C PHE A 179 -3.58 11.90 6.05
N HIS A 180 -3.30 11.52 7.29
CA HIS A 180 -1.94 11.29 7.76
C HIS A 180 -1.49 9.84 7.50
N LEU A 181 -0.44 9.68 6.69
CA LEU A 181 0.13 8.38 6.35
C LEU A 181 1.22 7.91 7.34
N GLY A 182 1.60 8.73 8.32
CA GLY A 182 2.68 8.42 9.26
C GLY A 182 3.97 9.20 8.97
N LYS A 183 4.78 9.41 10.03
CA LYS A 183 6.09 10.09 9.97
C LYS A 183 6.05 11.49 9.33
N GLY A 184 4.98 12.25 9.58
CA GLY A 184 4.83 13.60 9.03
C GLY A 184 4.53 13.63 7.53
N VAL A 185 4.09 12.51 6.96
CA VAL A 185 3.62 12.44 5.56
C VAL A 185 2.10 12.52 5.56
N TYR A 186 1.56 13.37 4.69
CA TYR A 186 0.14 13.63 4.55
C TYR A 186 -0.27 13.54 3.08
N ILE A 187 -1.51 13.12 2.84
CA ILE A 187 -2.21 13.29 1.56
C ILE A 187 -3.30 14.31 1.79
N THR A 188 -3.39 15.27 0.88
CA THR A 188 -4.41 16.31 0.91
C THR A 188 -5.24 16.21 -0.35
N VAL A 189 -6.56 16.15 -0.20
CA VAL A 189 -7.52 16.30 -1.29
C VAL A 189 -8.02 17.74 -1.28
N ASN A 190 -7.78 18.47 -2.37
CA ASN A 190 -8.16 19.88 -2.55
C ASN A 190 -8.86 20.05 -3.91
N LYS A 191 -9.85 20.95 -3.97
CA LYS A 191 -10.48 21.43 -5.19
C LYS A 191 -9.51 22.34 -5.96
N PHE A 192 -8.71 21.77 -6.86
CA PHE A 192 -7.95 22.55 -7.84
C PHE A 192 -8.91 23.05 -8.94
N ILE A 193 -9.46 24.26 -8.79
CA ILE A 193 -10.01 24.98 -9.94
C ILE A 193 -8.82 25.37 -10.79
N GLN A 194 -8.72 24.84 -12.02
CA GLN A 194 -7.84 25.39 -13.03
C GLN A 194 -8.28 26.83 -13.28
N GLN A 195 -7.57 27.80 -12.70
CA GLN A 195 -7.62 29.19 -13.11
C GLN A 195 -6.87 29.34 -14.44
N LEU A 196 -7.43 28.77 -15.52
CA LEU A 196 -6.87 28.82 -16.88
C LEU A 196 -7.97 28.97 -17.95
N MET A 197 -8.98 29.80 -17.69
CA MET A 197 -9.95 30.26 -18.71
C MET A 197 -10.40 31.71 -18.45
N SER A 198 -9.51 32.62 -18.04
CA SER A 198 -9.84 34.05 -17.98
C SER A 198 -8.82 35.02 -18.59
N ASP A 199 -7.64 34.57 -19.01
CA ASP A 199 -6.65 35.45 -19.67
C ASP A 199 -6.61 35.31 -21.19
N ASN A 200 -7.74 34.99 -21.82
CA ASN A 200 -7.87 35.01 -23.28
C ASN A 200 -9.16 35.70 -23.77
N VAL A 201 -9.55 36.77 -23.08
CA VAL A 201 -10.36 37.85 -23.67
C VAL A 201 -9.75 39.18 -23.22
N GLY A 202 -8.82 39.68 -24.02
CA GLY A 202 -8.27 41.03 -23.98
C GLY A 202 -7.90 41.44 -25.40
#